data_AF-A0A1G5RLW9-F1
#
_entry.id   AF-A0A1G5RLW9-F1
#
_cell.length_a   1.000
_cell.length_b   1.000
_cell.length_c   1.000
_cell.angle_alpha   90.00
_cell.angle_beta   90.00
_cell.angle_gamma   90.00
#
_symmetry.space_group_name_H-M   'P 1'
#
loop_
_entity.id
_entity.type
_entity.pdbx_description
1 polymer ?
#
loop_
_entity_poly.entity_id
_entity_poly.type
_entity_poly.pdbx_seq_one_letter_code
_entity_poly.pdbx_strand_id
1 'polypeptide(L)'
;MKQILDDVDKWSLAKISDRQKGMIEDKLSVVKERSSVLNKKMREYFNDNESKIIKEWENQTGMTWPTQANGKRATPHHVIPIKNGGSNEWWNIIPVQHPHTGTIHGQGSALRTHMPYQKTGGRLWYL
;
A
#
# COMPACT_ATOMS: atom_id res chain seq x y z
N MET A 1 12.05 -7.10 -5.12
CA MET A 1 12.03 -6.12 -4.01
C MET A 1 12.44 -4.73 -4.44
N LYS A 2 13.70 -4.50 -4.85
CA LYS A 2 14.25 -3.16 -5.15
C LYS A 2 13.38 -2.33 -6.10
N GLN A 3 12.90 -2.92 -7.19
CA GLN A 3 12.05 -2.22 -8.16
C GLN A 3 10.70 -1.76 -7.58
N ILE A 4 10.13 -2.47 -6.58
CA ILE A 4 8.90 -2.03 -5.89
C ILE A 4 9.19 -0.80 -5.03
N LEU A 5 10.32 -0.79 -4.33
CA LEU A 5 10.73 0.35 -3.51
C LEU A 5 11.09 1.57 -4.38
N ASP A 6 11.72 1.35 -5.53
CA ASP A 6 12.01 2.40 -6.53
C ASP A 6 10.69 3.01 -7.06
N ASP A 7 9.66 2.19 -7.33
CA ASP A 7 8.32 2.68 -7.72
C ASP A 7 7.64 3.46 -6.57
N VAL A 8 7.81 3.01 -5.33
CA VAL A 8 7.28 3.68 -4.15
C VAL A 8 7.89 5.07 -3.98
N ASP A 9 9.22 5.20 -4.12
CA ASP A 9 9.90 6.50 -4.09
C ASP A 9 9.46 7.41 -5.23
N LYS A 10 9.29 6.85 -6.44
CA LYS A 10 8.87 7.60 -7.63
C LYS A 10 7.49 8.22 -7.47
N TRP A 11 6.55 7.48 -6.89
CA TRP A 11 5.14 7.87 -6.88
C TRP A 11 4.70 8.58 -5.60
N SER A 12 5.46 8.46 -4.50
CA SER A 12 5.10 9.15 -3.27
C SER A 12 5.33 10.64 -3.36
N LEU A 13 4.37 11.40 -2.82
CA LEU A 13 4.49 12.83 -2.57
C LEU A 13 5.28 13.17 -1.30
N ALA A 14 5.73 12.17 -0.56
CA ALA A 14 6.55 12.33 0.63
C ALA A 14 7.76 11.39 0.58
N LYS A 15 8.83 11.75 1.28
CA LYS A 15 10.02 10.89 1.38
C LYS A 15 9.66 9.62 2.15
N ILE A 16 9.98 8.45 1.59
CA ILE A 16 9.79 7.18 2.28
C ILE A 16 11.06 6.86 3.07
N SER A 17 10.93 6.73 4.39
CA SER A 17 12.06 6.46 5.29
C SER A 17 12.57 5.02 5.14
N ASP A 18 13.83 4.79 5.48
CA ASP A 18 14.42 3.44 5.45
C ASP A 18 13.69 2.49 6.40
N ARG A 19 13.15 3.00 7.52
CA ARG A 19 12.30 2.23 8.44
C ARG A 19 11.02 1.76 7.74
N GLN A 20 10.34 2.65 7.03
CA GLN A 20 9.14 2.27 6.29
C GLN A 20 9.47 1.26 5.18
N LYS A 21 10.56 1.47 4.44
CA LYS A 21 11.02 0.53 3.40
C LYS A 21 11.36 -0.85 3.98
N GLY A 22 12.06 -0.90 5.10
CA GLY A 22 12.40 -2.15 5.78
C GLY A 22 11.16 -2.93 6.23
N MET A 23 10.12 -2.25 6.73
CA MET A 23 8.85 -2.90 7.08
C MET A 23 8.11 -3.43 5.85
N ILE A 24 8.11 -2.66 4.76
CA ILE A 24 7.52 -3.12 3.48
C ILE A 24 8.27 -4.36 2.99
N GLU A 25 9.61 -4.33 2.95
CA GLU A 25 10.46 -5.43 2.49
C GLU A 25 10.27 -6.70 3.34
N ASP A 26 10.27 -6.58 4.67
CA ASP A 26 10.00 -7.69 5.59
C ASP A 26 8.66 -8.37 5.25
N LYS A 27 7.60 -7.56 5.07
CA LYS A 27 6.25 -8.09 4.80
C LYS A 27 6.05 -8.59 3.38
N LEU A 28 6.71 -8.02 2.38
CA LEU A 28 6.61 -8.47 0.99
C LEU A 28 6.94 -9.97 0.84
N SER A 29 7.86 -10.51 1.65
CA SER A 29 8.26 -11.92 1.55
C SER A 29 7.23 -12.92 2.08
N VAL A 30 6.26 -12.47 2.90
CA VAL A 30 5.34 -13.36 3.64
C VAL A 30 3.87 -13.15 3.32
N VAL A 31 3.49 -12.04 2.68
CA VAL A 31 2.09 -11.74 2.36
C VAL A 31 1.53 -12.70 1.31
N LYS A 32 0.23 -12.98 1.40
CA LYS A 32 -0.50 -13.88 0.49
C LYS A 32 -1.81 -13.24 0.05
N GLU A 33 -2.29 -13.64 -1.12
CA GLU A 33 -3.58 -13.17 -1.64
C GLU A 33 -4.71 -13.47 -0.65
N ARG A 34 -5.59 -12.48 -0.46
CA ARG A 34 -6.79 -12.59 0.37
C ARG A 34 -8.00 -12.94 -0.47
N SER A 35 -8.95 -13.66 0.13
CA SER A 35 -10.26 -13.91 -0.47
C SER A 35 -11.03 -12.61 -0.74
N SER A 36 -12.00 -12.65 -1.66
CA SER A 36 -12.86 -11.51 -1.98
C SER A 36 -13.62 -10.97 -0.75
N VAL A 37 -14.09 -11.87 0.12
CA VAL A 37 -14.80 -11.52 1.36
C VAL A 37 -13.87 -10.77 2.32
N LEU A 38 -12.65 -11.27 2.53
CA LEU A 38 -11.66 -10.59 3.37
C LEU A 38 -11.21 -9.26 2.76
N ASN A 39 -11.06 -9.18 1.44
CA ASN A 39 -10.74 -7.94 0.75
C ASN A 39 -11.80 -6.87 0.96
N LYS A 40 -13.08 -7.24 0.92
CA LYS A 40 -14.19 -6.32 1.20
C LYS A 40 -14.10 -5.76 2.62
N LYS A 41 -13.97 -6.65 3.62
CA LYS A 41 -13.83 -6.26 5.03
C LYS A 41 -12.63 -5.34 5.27
N MET A 42 -11.48 -5.64 4.65
CA MET A 42 -10.27 -4.81 4.77
C MET A 42 -10.46 -3.43 4.13
N ARG A 43 -11.21 -3.31 3.02
CA ARG A 43 -11.51 -2.01 2.41
C ARG A 43 -12.48 -1.19 3.26
N GLU A 44 -13.52 -1.83 3.79
CA GLU A 44 -14.47 -1.18 4.72
C GLU A 44 -13.73 -0.66 5.95
N TYR A 45 -12.91 -1.50 6.60
CA TYR A 45 -12.09 -1.09 7.72
C TYR A 45 -11.17 0.08 7.38
N PHE A 46 -10.55 0.08 6.20
CA PHE A 46 -9.69 1.16 5.75
C PHE A 46 -10.47 2.47 5.66
N ASN A 47 -11.64 2.45 4.99
CA ASN A 47 -12.47 3.64 4.84
C ASN A 47 -12.89 4.22 6.20
N ASP A 48 -13.27 3.36 7.14
CA ASP A 48 -13.70 3.77 8.48
C ASP A 48 -12.54 4.32 9.35
N ASN A 49 -11.30 3.96 9.03
CA ASN A 49 -10.12 4.30 9.84
C ASN A 49 -9.05 5.11 9.09
N GLU A 50 -9.33 5.56 7.87
CA GLU A 50 -8.35 6.20 6.97
C GLU A 50 -7.63 7.36 7.67
N SER A 51 -8.39 8.28 8.27
CA SER A 51 -7.84 9.44 8.98
C SER A 51 -6.96 9.05 10.17
N LYS A 52 -7.26 7.93 10.86
CA LYS A 52 -6.42 7.43 11.95
C LYS A 52 -5.12 6.85 11.43
N ILE A 53 -5.18 6.10 10.33
CA ILE A 53 -3.99 5.50 9.70
C ILE A 53 -3.07 6.59 9.14
N ILE A 54 -3.64 7.64 8.52
CA ILE A 54 -2.89 8.83 8.09
C ILE A 54 -2.23 9.52 9.29
N LYS A 55 -2.98 9.76 10.37
CA LYS A 55 -2.41 10.38 11.58
C LYS A 55 -1.27 9.54 12.17
N GLU A 56 -1.41 8.21 12.15
CA GLU A 56 -0.34 7.32 12.58
C GLU A 56 0.87 7.40 11.66
N TRP A 57 0.66 7.52 10.35
CA TRP A 57 1.75 7.79 9.41
C TRP A 57 2.47 9.10 9.72
N GLU A 58 1.74 10.16 10.04
CA GLU A 58 2.33 11.44 10.42
C GLU A 58 3.17 11.31 11.71
N ASN A 59 2.64 10.63 12.72
CA ASN A 59 3.35 10.36 13.98
C ASN A 59 4.64 9.54 13.76
N GLN A 60 4.56 8.48 12.95
CA GLN A 60 5.66 7.53 12.75
C GLN A 60 6.76 8.07 11.84
N THR A 61 6.44 9.04 11.00
CA THR A 61 7.40 9.67 10.06
C THR A 61 7.86 11.04 10.51
N GLY A 62 7.13 11.71 11.40
CA GLY A 62 7.34 13.11 11.75
C GLY A 62 6.99 14.09 10.63
N MET A 63 6.37 13.62 9.55
CA MET A 63 5.96 14.44 8.41
C MET A 63 4.47 14.75 8.47
N THR A 64 4.07 15.91 7.94
CA THR A 64 2.65 16.22 7.70
C THR A 64 2.19 15.55 6.40
N TRP A 65 0.98 14.99 6.40
CA TRP A 65 0.40 14.39 5.20
C TRP A 65 0.25 15.45 4.10
N PRO A 66 0.85 15.26 2.91
CA PRO A 66 0.94 16.33 1.93
C PRO A 66 -0.40 16.61 1.24
N THR A 67 -0.49 17.78 0.65
CA THR A 67 -1.54 18.16 -0.29
C THR A 67 -1.07 17.93 -1.72
N GLN A 68 -2.02 17.70 -2.62
CA GLN A 68 -1.82 17.65 -4.06
C GLN A 68 -1.68 19.07 -4.62
N ALA A 69 -1.20 19.20 -5.86
CA ALA A 69 -1.05 20.49 -6.53
C ALA A 69 -2.35 21.32 -6.61
N ASN A 70 -3.52 20.66 -6.59
CA ASN A 70 -4.84 21.29 -6.57
C ASN A 70 -5.34 21.66 -5.16
N GLY A 71 -4.50 21.59 -4.14
CA GLY A 71 -4.83 21.90 -2.74
C GLY A 71 -5.59 20.81 -1.99
N LYS A 72 -6.03 19.73 -2.65
CA LYS A 72 -6.71 18.62 -1.97
C LYS A 72 -5.71 17.77 -1.21
N ARG A 73 -6.15 17.09 -0.15
CA ARG A 73 -5.33 16.10 0.57
C ARG A 73 -4.82 15.02 -0.40
N ALA A 74 -3.55 14.62 -0.29
CA ALA A 74 -3.01 13.50 -1.06
C ALA A 74 -3.83 12.22 -0.82
N THR A 75 -3.98 11.40 -1.85
CA THR A 75 -4.74 10.14 -1.73
C THR A 75 -3.86 9.10 -1.05
N PRO A 76 -4.31 8.42 0.02
CA PRO A 76 -3.56 7.30 0.56
C PRO A 76 -3.60 6.13 -0.41
N HIS A 77 -2.45 5.52 -0.63
CA HIS A 77 -2.31 4.39 -1.55
C HIS A 77 -1.51 3.28 -0.90
N HIS A 78 -2.05 2.06 -0.90
CA HIS A 78 -1.34 0.92 -0.37
C HIS A 78 -0.15 0.56 -1.23
N VAL A 79 1.02 0.36 -0.61
CA VAL A 79 2.22 -0.14 -1.29
C VAL A 79 2.03 -1.62 -1.62
N ILE A 80 1.71 -2.44 -0.63
CA ILE A 80 1.27 -3.82 -0.85
C ILE A 80 -0.25 -3.80 -0.96
N PRO A 81 -0.85 -4.22 -2.09
CA PRO A 81 -2.29 -4.22 -2.25
C PRO A 81 -2.99 -5.00 -1.15
N ILE A 82 -4.14 -4.50 -0.68
CA ILE A 82 -5.04 -5.27 0.21
C ILE A 82 -5.31 -6.67 -0.37
N LYS A 83 -5.51 -6.76 -1.69
CA LYS A 83 -5.74 -8.02 -2.38
C LYS A 83 -4.59 -9.01 -2.21
N ASN A 84 -3.35 -8.53 -2.21
CA ASN A 84 -2.14 -9.34 -2.07
C ASN A 84 -1.73 -9.55 -0.60
N GLY A 85 -2.61 -9.22 0.35
CA GLY A 85 -2.33 -9.41 1.78
C GLY A 85 -1.73 -8.21 2.50
N GLY A 86 -1.60 -7.05 1.85
CA GLY A 86 -1.11 -5.83 2.50
C GLY A 86 -2.01 -5.34 3.62
N SER A 87 -1.46 -4.88 4.74
CA SER A 87 -2.22 -4.42 5.91
C SER A 87 -2.75 -2.99 5.74
N ASN A 88 -3.68 -2.60 6.62
CA ASN A 88 -4.15 -1.22 6.77
C ASN A 88 -3.34 -0.50 7.86
N GLU A 89 -2.04 -0.41 7.64
CA GLU A 89 -1.10 0.17 8.61
C GLU A 89 -0.31 1.30 7.97
N TRP A 90 0.21 2.19 8.82
CA TRP A 90 0.91 3.39 8.40
C TRP A 90 2.06 3.07 7.43
N TRP A 91 2.83 2.02 7.69
CA TRP A 91 3.99 1.66 6.87
C TRP A 91 3.58 1.17 5.48
N ASN A 92 2.34 0.70 5.32
CA ASN A 92 1.84 0.18 4.05
C ASN A 92 1.08 1.23 3.22
N ILE A 93 1.00 2.49 3.67
CA ILE A 93 0.41 3.57 2.88
C ILE A 93 1.44 4.64 2.51
N ILE A 94 1.23 5.24 1.34
CA ILE A 94 1.96 6.43 0.90
C ILE A 94 0.98 7.48 0.36
N PRO A 95 1.32 8.77 0.46
CA PRO A 95 0.57 9.82 -0.21
C PRO A 95 0.90 9.85 -1.70
N VAL A 96 -0.12 9.87 -2.57
CA VAL A 96 0.03 9.98 -4.03
C VAL A 96 -0.93 11.04 -4.62
N GLN A 97 -0.66 11.47 -5.85
CA GLN A 97 -1.59 12.30 -6.63
C GLN A 97 -2.81 11.51 -7.11
N HIS A 98 -3.94 12.19 -7.30
CA HIS A 98 -5.13 11.65 -7.94
C HIS A 98 -5.27 12.15 -9.40
N PRO A 99 -5.70 11.32 -10.38
CA PRO A 99 -6.02 9.90 -10.27
C PRO A 99 -4.76 9.03 -10.19
N HIS A 100 -4.78 8.02 -9.34
CA HIS A 100 -3.64 7.12 -9.12
C HIS A 100 -3.74 5.81 -9.93
N THR A 101 -4.66 5.74 -10.89
CA THR A 101 -4.79 4.62 -11.83
C THR A 101 -3.58 4.61 -12.78
N GLY A 102 -2.50 3.94 -12.38
CA GLY A 102 -1.25 3.88 -13.14
C GLY A 102 0.03 4.02 -12.30
N THR A 103 -0.08 4.24 -10.99
CA THR A 103 1.06 4.40 -10.08
C THR A 103 1.69 3.04 -9.72
N ILE A 104 1.89 2.71 -8.44
CA ILE A 104 2.59 1.49 -8.00
C ILE A 104 1.90 0.19 -8.50
N HIS A 105 0.62 0.25 -8.87
CA HIS A 105 -0.15 -0.91 -9.39
C HIS A 105 -0.48 -0.82 -10.89
N GLY A 106 0.08 0.16 -11.59
CA GLY A 106 -0.14 0.36 -13.02
C GLY A 106 0.35 -0.81 -13.88
N GLN A 107 -0.11 -0.85 -15.14
CA GLN A 107 0.42 -1.78 -16.13
C GLN A 107 1.93 -1.56 -16.30
N GLY A 108 2.73 -2.61 -16.08
CA GLY A 108 4.19 -2.54 -16.15
C GLY A 108 4.89 -2.16 -14.83
N SER A 109 4.14 -1.90 -13.75
CA SER A 109 4.70 -1.67 -12.43
C SER A 109 5.51 -2.87 -11.92
N ALA A 110 6.52 -2.60 -11.11
CA ALA A 110 7.33 -3.62 -10.48
C ALA A 110 6.48 -4.58 -9.65
N LEU A 111 5.44 -4.08 -8.99
CA LEU A 111 4.58 -4.90 -8.14
C LEU A 111 3.78 -5.92 -8.94
N ARG A 112 3.31 -5.59 -10.16
CA ARG A 112 2.62 -6.59 -11.01
C ARG A 112 3.55 -7.70 -11.48
N THR A 113 4.84 -7.40 -11.64
CA THR A 113 5.87 -8.36 -12.07
C THR A 113 6.29 -9.28 -10.91
N HIS A 114 6.50 -8.72 -9.72
CA HIS A 114 7.02 -9.44 -8.55
C HIS A 114 5.92 -10.04 -7.66
N MET A 115 4.71 -9.49 -7.73
CA MET A 115 3.50 -9.98 -7.04
C MET A 115 2.30 -9.98 -8.00
N PRO A 116 2.35 -10.79 -9.08
CA PRO A 116 1.20 -10.90 -9.97
C PRO A 116 -0.02 -11.33 -9.16
N TYR A 117 -1.19 -10.84 -9.54
CA TYR A 117 -2.46 -11.29 -8.97
C TYR A 117 -2.66 -12.78 -9.30
N GLN A 118 -2.08 -13.68 -8.51
CA GLN A 118 -2.13 -15.11 -8.75
C GLN A 118 -3.44 -15.66 -8.20
N LYS A 119 -4.45 -15.78 -9.08
CA LYS A 119 -5.72 -16.49 -8.82
C LYS A 119 -5.56 -17.98 -8.47
N THR A 120 -4.34 -18.52 -8.37
CA THR A 120 -4.08 -19.96 -8.21
C THR A 120 -2.77 -20.21 -7.45
N GLY A 121 -2.87 -20.65 -6.18
CA GLY A 121 -1.72 -21.21 -5.45
C GLY A 121 -1.92 -21.43 -3.94
N GLY A 122 -2.57 -22.53 -3.53
CA GLY A 122 -2.42 -23.13 -2.18
C GLY A 122 -3.72 -23.34 -1.37
N ARG A 123 -3.82 -24.50 -0.69
CA ARG A 123 -5.02 -25.10 -0.05
C ARG A 123 -5.82 -24.16 0.85
N LEU A 124 -7.15 -24.23 0.69
CA LEU A 124 -8.13 -23.94 1.74
C LEU A 124 -7.85 -24.88 2.92
N TRP A 125 -7.48 -24.33 4.07
CA TRP A 125 -7.68 -25.03 5.33
C TRP A 125 -9.07 -24.63 5.82
N TYR A 126 -9.96 -25.63 5.85
CA TYR A 126 -11.23 -25.51 6.58
C TYR A 126 -10.93 -25.53 8.08
N LEU A 127 -11.83 -24.86 8.81
CA LEU A 127 -11.96 -24.67 10.26
C LEU A 127 -11.27 -23.40 10.80
#